data_AF-A0A7R9M567-F1
#
_entry.id   AF-A0A7R9M567-F1
#
_cell.length_a   1.000
_cell.length_b   1.000
_cell.length_c   1.000
_cell.angle_alpha   90.00
_cell.angle_beta   90.00
_cell.angle_gamma   90.00
#
_symmetry.space_group_name_H-M   'P 1'
#
loop_
_entity.id
_entity.type
_entity.pdbx_description
1 polymer ?
#
loop_
_entity_poly.entity_id
_entity_poly.type
_entity_poly.pdbx_seq_one_letter_code
_entity_poly.pdbx_strand_id
1 'polypeptide(L)'
;SFHLLGREEGAKLLTGGKRWGSEGYYIEPTVFTDVTDNMKIAREEIFGPVQSIFKFKTLEEVIERANDTTYGLAAGAFTNDLKKALTLTEALEAGNVWINTFLSIRPQTPFGGYKQSGIGRECGEEALHEYLETKSEMRAEAIRLSEVMASNLALTDIISEFVKHFVRQYFLFRRFSVPSFLSCCIALSMSDLYGDPFCSPIAYSRRLISCLSSMAVSSQFWSIAYSLATDSYT
;
A
#
# COMPACT_ATOMS: atom_id res chain seq x y z
N SER A 1 -22.57 -22.15 6.59
CA SER A 1 -22.47 -21.38 5.32
C SER A 1 -23.11 -20.02 5.53
N PHE A 2 -22.63 -18.96 4.88
CA PHE A 2 -23.18 -17.60 5.06
C PHE A 2 -24.68 -17.49 4.80
N HIS A 3 -25.24 -18.33 3.92
CA HIS A 3 -26.68 -18.33 3.68
C HIS A 3 -27.52 -18.87 4.84
N LEU A 4 -26.95 -19.72 5.70
CA LEU A 4 -27.60 -20.15 6.94
C LEU A 4 -27.45 -19.07 8.01
N LEU A 5 -26.24 -18.52 8.16
CA LEU A 5 -25.96 -17.44 9.11
C LEU A 5 -26.85 -16.22 8.88
N GLY A 6 -26.99 -15.75 7.63
CA GLY A 6 -27.87 -14.63 7.32
C GLY A 6 -29.33 -14.88 7.71
N ARG A 7 -29.83 -16.10 7.51
CA ARG A 7 -31.20 -16.48 7.92
C ARG A 7 -31.34 -16.59 9.43
N GLU A 8 -30.33 -17.11 10.12
CA GLU A 8 -30.28 -17.21 11.58
C GLU A 8 -30.25 -15.83 12.26
N GLU A 9 -29.57 -14.87 11.64
CA GLU A 9 -29.49 -13.48 12.12
C GLU A 9 -30.73 -12.64 11.76
N GLY A 10 -31.67 -13.20 10.99
CA GLY A 10 -32.95 -12.57 10.66
C GLY A 10 -33.02 -11.91 9.28
N ALA A 11 -31.98 -12.01 8.45
CA ALA A 11 -32.04 -11.55 7.07
C ALA A 11 -32.95 -12.46 6.22
N LYS A 12 -33.64 -11.85 5.26
CA LYS A 12 -34.50 -12.56 4.33
C LYS A 12 -33.72 -12.99 3.09
N LEU A 13 -33.59 -14.30 2.88
CA LEU A 13 -33.07 -14.86 1.63
C LEU A 13 -34.10 -14.67 0.51
N LEU A 14 -33.83 -13.78 -0.43
CA LEU A 14 -34.71 -13.48 -1.56
C LEU A 14 -34.57 -14.50 -2.69
N THR A 15 -33.33 -14.84 -3.05
CA THR A 15 -33.00 -15.84 -4.08
C THR A 15 -31.64 -16.47 -3.81
N GLY A 16 -31.41 -17.64 -4.40
CA GLY A 16 -30.14 -18.37 -4.33
C GLY A 16 -29.92 -19.14 -3.02
N GLY A 17 -28.66 -19.16 -2.58
CA GLY A 17 -28.25 -19.81 -1.33
C GLY A 17 -28.03 -21.32 -1.44
N LYS A 18 -28.04 -21.88 -2.65
CA LYS A 18 -27.83 -23.32 -2.87
C LYS A 18 -26.70 -23.58 -3.86
N ARG A 19 -26.22 -24.82 -3.84
CA ARG A 19 -25.30 -25.32 -4.86
C ARG A 19 -25.99 -25.35 -6.22
N TRP A 20 -25.28 -24.93 -7.25
CA TRP A 20 -25.73 -25.07 -8.64
C TRP A 20 -25.22 -26.39 -9.23
N GLY A 21 -26.14 -27.29 -9.59
CA GLY A 21 -25.81 -28.56 -10.24
C GLY A 21 -25.16 -29.62 -9.34
N SER A 22 -24.74 -30.73 -9.97
CA SER A 22 -24.15 -31.91 -9.31
C SER A 22 -22.62 -31.98 -9.39
N GLU A 23 -21.98 -31.22 -10.28
CA GLU A 23 -20.52 -31.24 -10.52
C GLU A 23 -19.90 -29.84 -10.37
N GLY A 24 -18.59 -29.78 -10.09
CA GLY A 24 -17.87 -28.51 -9.88
C GLY A 24 -18.19 -27.78 -8.57
N TYR A 25 -17.63 -26.57 -8.44
CA TYR A 25 -17.73 -25.68 -7.26
C TYR A 25 -18.63 -24.47 -7.51
N TYR A 26 -19.83 -24.71 -8.06
CA TYR A 26 -20.77 -23.64 -8.41
C TYR A 26 -21.81 -23.39 -7.31
N ILE A 27 -22.11 -22.12 -7.07
CA ILE A 27 -23.14 -21.68 -6.12
C ILE A 27 -24.06 -20.68 -6.82
N GLU A 28 -25.35 -20.71 -6.48
CA GLU A 28 -26.34 -19.77 -6.99
C GLU A 28 -26.03 -18.33 -6.55
N PRO A 29 -26.19 -17.33 -7.44
CA PRO A 29 -26.23 -15.93 -7.04
C PRO A 29 -27.28 -15.72 -5.95
N THR A 30 -26.84 -15.17 -4.82
CA THR A 30 -27.62 -15.11 -3.59
C THR A 30 -27.90 -13.67 -3.22
N VAL A 31 -29.15 -13.33 -2.93
CA VAL A 31 -29.53 -11.98 -2.51
C VAL A 31 -30.24 -12.02 -1.17
N PHE A 32 -29.76 -11.21 -0.23
CA PHE A 32 -30.40 -10.97 1.07
C PHE A 32 -31.07 -9.60 1.11
N THR A 33 -32.29 -9.55 1.62
CA THR A 33 -33.01 -8.32 1.94
C THR A 33 -33.27 -8.23 3.44
N ASP A 34 -33.72 -7.06 3.89
CA ASP A 34 -34.02 -6.79 5.30
C ASP A 34 -32.79 -7.03 6.21
N VAL A 35 -31.61 -6.71 5.68
CA VAL A 35 -30.33 -6.82 6.38
C VAL A 35 -30.14 -5.61 7.29
N THR A 36 -29.64 -5.82 8.50
CA THR A 36 -29.29 -4.77 9.46
C THR A 36 -27.78 -4.71 9.67
N ASP A 37 -27.25 -3.55 10.07
CA ASP A 37 -25.81 -3.25 10.08
C ASP A 37 -24.98 -4.11 11.07
N ASN A 38 -25.65 -4.79 12.01
CA ASN A 38 -25.03 -5.67 13.00
C ASN A 38 -24.92 -7.13 12.55
N MET A 39 -25.55 -7.51 11.44
CA MET A 39 -25.48 -8.87 10.92
C MET A 39 -24.09 -9.16 10.36
N LYS A 40 -23.59 -10.38 10.50
CA LYS A 40 -22.30 -10.78 9.92
C LYS A 40 -22.28 -10.65 8.40
N ILE A 41 -23.40 -10.94 7.74
CA ILE A 41 -23.53 -10.75 6.28
C ILE A 41 -23.49 -9.27 5.84
N ALA A 42 -23.52 -8.32 6.79
CA ALA A 42 -23.32 -6.90 6.56
C ALA A 42 -21.87 -6.46 6.82
N ARG A 43 -21.17 -7.10 7.77
CA ARG A 43 -19.86 -6.65 8.25
C ARG A 43 -18.67 -7.45 7.74
N GLU A 44 -18.87 -8.74 7.45
CA GLU A 44 -17.81 -9.65 7.03
C GLU A 44 -17.81 -9.82 5.51
N GLU A 45 -16.61 -10.03 4.96
CA GLU A 45 -16.43 -10.26 3.52
C GLU A 45 -16.67 -11.73 3.16
N ILE A 46 -17.71 -11.99 2.37
CA ILE A 46 -18.20 -13.34 2.06
C ILE A 46 -17.41 -14.01 0.91
N PHE A 47 -16.73 -13.22 0.06
CA PHE A 47 -15.97 -13.69 -1.12
C PHE A 47 -16.73 -14.70 -2.01
N GLY A 48 -18.02 -14.43 -2.25
CA GLY A 48 -18.88 -15.24 -3.11
C GLY A 48 -19.95 -14.38 -3.77
N PRO A 49 -20.78 -14.95 -4.66
CA PRO A 49 -21.83 -14.21 -5.36
C PRO A 49 -23.03 -13.95 -4.44
N VAL A 50 -22.79 -13.22 -3.35
CA VAL A 50 -23.78 -12.91 -2.31
C VAL A 50 -23.88 -11.39 -2.18
N GLN A 51 -25.09 -10.85 -2.35
CA GLN A 51 -25.37 -9.42 -2.22
C GLN A 51 -26.35 -9.18 -1.07
N SER A 52 -25.99 -8.27 -0.17
CA SER A 52 -26.86 -7.75 0.89
C SER A 52 -27.49 -6.43 0.42
N ILE A 53 -28.81 -6.28 0.59
CA ILE A 53 -29.55 -5.07 0.24
C ILE A 53 -30.01 -4.36 1.52
N PHE A 54 -29.62 -3.09 1.63
CA PHE A 54 -29.98 -2.19 2.71
C PHE A 54 -30.88 -1.07 2.19
N LYS A 55 -31.82 -0.63 3.02
CA LYS A 55 -32.61 0.58 2.77
C LYS A 55 -32.02 1.72 3.60
N PHE A 56 -32.00 2.92 3.03
CA PHE A 56 -31.61 4.16 3.70
C PHE A 56 -32.59 5.25 3.30
N LYS A 57 -32.62 6.36 4.04
CA LYS A 57 -33.54 7.49 3.78
C LYS A 57 -32.82 8.77 3.42
N THR A 58 -31.64 9.02 4.00
CA THR A 58 -30.91 10.27 3.78
C THR A 58 -29.49 10.00 3.30
N LEU A 59 -28.88 11.05 2.73
CA LEU A 59 -27.51 10.96 2.25
C LEU A 59 -26.52 10.82 3.41
N GLU A 60 -26.80 11.50 4.52
CA GLU A 60 -25.98 11.49 5.74
C GLU A 60 -26.00 10.10 6.39
N GLU A 61 -27.18 9.48 6.49
CA GLU A 61 -27.34 8.12 7.01
C GLU A 61 -26.50 7.12 6.20
N VAL A 62 -26.51 7.25 4.87
CA VAL A 62 -25.80 6.28 4.04
C VAL A 62 -24.30 6.48 4.03
N ILE A 63 -23.83 7.73 4.17
CA ILE A 63 -22.40 8.02 4.37
C ILE A 63 -21.92 7.41 5.69
N GLU A 64 -22.65 7.64 6.78
CA GLU A 64 -22.31 7.10 8.10
C GLU A 64 -22.23 5.56 8.04
N ARG A 65 -23.25 4.92 7.48
CA ARG A 65 -23.33 3.45 7.38
C ARG A 65 -22.28 2.87 6.43
N ALA A 66 -22.00 3.52 5.31
CA ALA A 66 -20.97 3.06 4.37
C ALA A 66 -19.56 3.16 4.97
N ASN A 67 -19.32 4.12 5.87
CA ASN A 67 -18.04 4.27 6.56
C ASN A 67 -17.94 3.43 7.85
N ASP A 68 -19.06 2.95 8.42
CA ASP A 68 -19.08 2.02 9.57
C ASP A 68 -18.70 0.59 9.15
N THR A 69 -17.46 0.45 8.69
CA THR A 69 -16.84 -0.83 8.39
C THR A 69 -15.34 -0.72 8.67
N THR A 70 -14.73 -1.87 8.96
CA THR A 70 -13.27 -2.00 9.14
C THR A 70 -12.52 -1.90 7.82
N TYR A 71 -13.23 -1.99 6.69
CA TYR A 71 -12.69 -2.00 5.33
C TYR A 71 -12.90 -0.66 4.62
N GLY A 72 -12.14 -0.43 3.56
CA GLY A 72 -12.19 0.81 2.79
C GLY A 72 -11.53 0.67 1.41
N LEU A 73 -11.71 -0.46 0.75
CA LEU A 73 -11.06 -0.71 -0.55
C LEU A 73 -11.65 0.18 -1.65
N ALA A 74 -12.96 0.04 -1.87
CA ALA A 74 -13.67 0.78 -2.89
C ALA A 74 -15.14 0.96 -2.54
N ALA A 75 -15.74 2.03 -3.03
CA ALA A 75 -17.15 2.35 -2.93
C ALA A 75 -17.68 2.82 -4.29
N GLY A 76 -19.01 2.84 -4.44
CA GLY A 76 -19.62 3.42 -5.63
C GLY A 76 -21.03 3.92 -5.39
N ALA A 77 -21.45 4.87 -6.20
CA ALA A 77 -22.76 5.49 -6.11
C ALA A 77 -23.37 5.67 -7.50
N PHE A 78 -24.68 5.45 -7.59
CA PHE A 78 -25.46 5.70 -8.80
C PHE A 78 -26.44 6.83 -8.52
N THR A 79 -26.27 7.96 -9.20
CA THR A 79 -27.14 9.13 -9.03
C THR A 79 -27.07 10.05 -10.24
N ASN A 80 -28.19 10.70 -10.54
CA ASN A 80 -28.26 11.79 -11.54
C ASN A 80 -27.96 13.17 -10.93
N ASP A 81 -27.82 13.25 -9.60
CA ASP A 81 -27.53 14.50 -8.89
C ASP A 81 -26.02 14.66 -8.68
N LEU A 82 -25.41 15.59 -9.43
CA LEU A 82 -23.98 15.86 -9.35
C LEU A 82 -23.54 16.34 -7.96
N LYS A 83 -24.40 17.07 -7.22
CA LYS A 83 -24.05 17.52 -5.88
C LYS A 83 -23.89 16.34 -4.94
N LYS A 84 -24.84 15.40 -4.97
CA LYS A 84 -24.76 14.17 -4.17
C LYS A 84 -23.54 13.34 -4.56
N ALA A 85 -23.24 13.23 -5.86
CA ALA A 85 -22.06 12.51 -6.33
C ALA A 85 -20.75 13.09 -5.77
N LEU A 86 -20.59 14.41 -5.80
CA LEU A 86 -19.42 15.09 -5.25
C LEU A 86 -19.34 14.92 -3.72
N THR A 87 -20.45 15.14 -3.02
CA THR A 87 -20.52 14.93 -1.55
C THR A 87 -20.14 13.50 -1.16
N LEU A 88 -20.61 12.48 -1.88
CA LEU A 88 -20.25 11.09 -1.63
C LEU A 88 -18.77 10.82 -1.90
N THR A 89 -18.22 11.39 -2.97
CA THR A 89 -16.81 11.19 -3.33
C THR A 89 -15.87 11.77 -2.29
N GLU A 90 -16.25 12.89 -1.66
CA GLU A 90 -15.47 13.53 -0.59
C GLU A 90 -15.64 12.83 0.76
N ALA A 91 -16.84 12.32 1.07
CA ALA A 91 -17.16 11.81 2.39
C ALA A 91 -16.88 10.31 2.61
N LEU A 92 -16.81 9.51 1.53
CA LEU A 92 -16.59 8.06 1.65
C LEU A 92 -15.11 7.74 1.91
N GLU A 93 -14.86 6.94 2.95
CA GLU A 93 -13.53 6.51 3.37
C GLU A 93 -13.08 5.26 2.60
N ALA A 94 -12.93 5.41 1.28
CA ALA A 94 -12.49 4.34 0.39
C ALA A 94 -11.41 4.82 -0.58
N GLY A 95 -10.49 3.94 -0.96
CA GLY A 95 -9.40 4.34 -1.85
C GLY A 95 -9.80 4.50 -3.31
N ASN A 96 -10.92 3.90 -3.72
CA ASN A 96 -11.53 4.12 -5.02
C ASN A 96 -13.02 4.41 -4.84
N VAL A 97 -13.51 5.53 -5.40
CA VAL A 97 -14.94 5.85 -5.41
C VAL A 97 -15.41 6.02 -6.85
N TRP A 98 -16.39 5.23 -7.28
CA TRP A 98 -16.98 5.35 -8.62
C TRP A 98 -18.36 5.99 -8.59
N ILE A 99 -18.58 6.90 -9.53
CA ILE A 99 -19.90 7.51 -9.77
C ILE A 99 -20.45 6.99 -11.09
N ASN A 100 -21.66 6.43 -11.07
CA ASN A 100 -22.37 5.91 -12.25
C ASN A 100 -21.60 4.83 -13.04
N THR A 101 -20.67 4.16 -12.36
CA THR A 101 -19.91 3.01 -12.88
C THR A 101 -19.45 2.17 -11.69
N PHE A 102 -18.96 0.97 -11.96
CA PHE A 102 -18.38 0.09 -10.94
C PHE A 102 -17.25 -0.73 -11.57
N LEU A 103 -16.20 -1.04 -10.78
CA LEU A 103 -15.06 -1.84 -11.22
C LEU A 103 -14.23 -1.21 -12.35
N SER A 104 -14.31 0.11 -12.54
CA SER A 104 -13.55 0.83 -13.56
C SER A 104 -12.13 1.13 -13.07
N ILE A 105 -11.29 0.10 -12.93
CA ILE A 105 -9.85 0.23 -12.61
C ILE A 105 -9.08 0.62 -13.87
N ARG A 106 -8.10 1.52 -13.73
CA ARG A 106 -7.12 1.80 -14.78
C ARG A 106 -5.69 1.76 -14.23
N PRO A 107 -4.72 1.23 -15.00
CA PRO A 107 -3.33 1.17 -14.54
C PRO A 107 -2.69 2.55 -14.36
N GLN A 108 -3.28 3.60 -14.94
CA GLN A 108 -2.83 4.99 -14.79
C GLN A 108 -3.29 5.64 -13.48
N THR A 109 -4.21 5.04 -12.74
CA THR A 109 -4.74 5.59 -11.48
C THR A 109 -4.36 4.70 -10.31
N PRO A 110 -3.99 5.27 -9.15
CA PRO A 110 -3.64 4.47 -7.98
C PRO A 110 -4.82 3.62 -7.50
N PHE A 111 -4.54 2.41 -7.06
CA PHE A 111 -5.48 1.44 -6.52
C PHE A 111 -4.97 0.94 -5.17
N GLY A 112 -5.85 0.90 -4.18
CA GLY A 112 -5.51 0.46 -2.83
C GLY A 112 -6.55 0.96 -1.84
N GLY A 113 -6.59 0.39 -0.65
CA GLY A 113 -7.64 0.65 0.32
C GLY A 113 -7.27 1.64 1.43
N TYR A 114 -8.30 2.05 2.16
CA TYR A 114 -8.23 2.67 3.48
C TYR A 114 -8.38 1.58 4.56
N LYS A 115 -8.09 1.94 5.82
CA LYS A 115 -8.31 1.07 6.99
C LYS A 115 -7.63 -0.29 6.82
N GLN A 116 -8.34 -1.39 7.10
CA GLN A 116 -7.79 -2.74 6.98
C GLN A 116 -7.75 -3.28 5.55
N SER A 117 -8.18 -2.50 4.55
CA SER A 117 -8.16 -2.95 3.15
C SER A 117 -6.78 -2.83 2.48
N GLY A 118 -5.77 -2.29 3.17
CA GLY A 118 -4.39 -2.33 2.71
C GLY A 118 -3.55 -1.16 3.17
N ILE A 119 -2.24 -1.29 2.97
CA ILE A 119 -1.23 -0.24 3.18
C ILE A 119 -0.51 -0.06 1.84
N GLY A 120 -0.26 1.18 1.44
CA GLY A 120 0.36 1.50 0.16
C GLY A 120 -0.64 1.58 -1.00
N ARG A 121 -0.13 1.72 -2.22
CA ARG A 121 -0.91 1.78 -3.46
C ARG A 121 -0.25 0.96 -4.57
N GLU A 122 -1.06 0.29 -5.36
CA GLU A 122 -0.70 -0.32 -6.64
C GLU A 122 -1.19 0.55 -7.80
N CYS A 123 -0.66 0.37 -9.01
CA CYS A 123 -0.95 1.22 -10.17
C CYS A 123 -0.61 2.71 -9.97
N GLY A 124 -0.79 3.51 -11.02
CA GLY A 124 -0.45 4.94 -10.97
C GLY A 124 1.05 5.20 -10.77
N GLU A 125 1.39 6.46 -10.51
CA GLU A 125 2.76 6.86 -10.19
C GLU A 125 3.11 6.47 -8.75
N GLU A 126 2.10 6.45 -7.86
CA GLU A 126 2.23 6.13 -6.45
C GLU A 126 2.85 4.75 -6.23
N ALA A 127 2.47 3.76 -7.05
CA ALA A 127 3.03 2.42 -6.95
C ALA A 127 4.53 2.38 -7.23
N LEU A 128 5.09 3.30 -8.03
CA LEU A 128 6.53 3.32 -8.29
C LEU A 128 7.32 3.50 -7.00
N HIS A 129 6.80 4.29 -6.05
CA HIS A 129 7.45 4.49 -4.75
C HIS A 129 7.55 3.19 -3.94
N GLU A 130 6.63 2.24 -4.10
CA GLU A 130 6.68 0.93 -3.43
C GLU A 130 7.81 0.03 -3.97
N TYR A 131 8.37 0.35 -5.15
CA TYR A 131 9.48 -0.37 -5.79
C TYR A 131 10.81 0.40 -5.76
N LEU A 132 10.86 1.56 -5.11
CA LEU A 132 12.04 2.43 -5.02
C LEU A 132 12.52 2.57 -3.57
N GLU A 133 13.82 2.76 -3.38
CA GLU A 133 14.42 3.03 -2.07
C GLU A 133 15.17 4.36 -2.12
N THR A 134 14.87 5.26 -1.17
CA THR A 134 15.47 6.61 -1.18
C THR A 134 16.79 6.62 -0.43
N LYS A 135 17.88 6.98 -1.12
CA LYS A 135 19.20 7.16 -0.51
C LYS A 135 19.54 8.65 -0.39
N SER A 136 19.80 9.10 0.84
CA SER A 136 20.37 10.43 1.08
C SER A 136 21.90 10.34 1.15
N GLU A 137 22.59 11.14 0.34
CA GLU A 137 24.05 11.29 0.39
C GLU A 137 24.40 12.74 0.72
N MET A 138 25.15 12.96 1.80
CA MET A 138 25.75 14.25 2.11
C MET A 138 27.22 14.22 1.73
N ARG A 139 27.63 15.13 0.85
CA ARG A 139 29.03 15.32 0.48
C ARG A 139 29.49 16.69 0.96
N ALA A 140 30.42 16.71 1.90
CA ALA A 140 31.21 17.89 2.14
C ALA A 140 32.32 17.91 1.08
N GLU A 141 32.26 18.87 0.16
CA GLU A 141 33.42 19.18 -0.67
C GLU A 141 34.56 19.57 0.27
N ALA A 142 35.74 18.99 0.09
CA ALA A 142 36.88 19.24 0.96
C ALA A 142 37.13 20.76 1.02
N ILE A 143 36.77 21.39 2.15
CA ILE A 143 37.30 22.69 2.51
C ILE A 143 38.81 22.53 2.40
N ARG A 144 39.45 23.30 1.52
CA ARG A 144 40.92 23.30 1.44
C ARG A 144 41.41 23.59 2.85
N LEU A 145 42.00 22.58 3.50
CA LEU A 145 42.59 22.74 4.83
C LEU A 145 43.57 23.93 4.86
N SER A 146 44.13 24.33 3.71
CA SER A 146 44.96 25.52 3.58
C SER A 146 44.26 26.83 3.97
N GLU A 147 42.95 27.01 3.74
CA GLU A 147 42.24 28.27 4.07
C GLU A 147 41.84 28.36 5.56
N VAL A 148 41.55 27.21 6.18
CA VAL A 148 41.25 27.14 7.63
C VAL A 148 42.54 27.15 8.46
N MET A 149 43.65 26.61 7.95
CA MET A 149 44.96 26.67 8.63
C MET A 149 45.63 28.05 8.53
N ALA A 150 45.34 28.83 7.47
CA ALA A 150 45.89 30.17 7.31
C ALA A 150 45.36 31.18 8.35
N SER A 151 44.20 30.93 8.95
CA SER A 151 43.60 31.80 9.98
C SER A 151 43.96 31.42 11.42
N ASN A 152 44.81 30.41 11.65
CA ASN A 152 45.10 29.92 12.99
C ASN A 152 46.59 29.57 13.21
N LEU A 153 47.45 30.57 13.08
CA LEU A 153 48.84 30.54 13.58
C LEU A 153 48.95 30.43 15.12
N ALA A 154 47.83 30.26 15.84
CA ALA A 154 47.78 30.07 17.29
C ALA A 154 47.33 28.66 17.73
N LEU A 155 46.93 27.76 16.80
CA LEU A 155 46.30 26.48 17.17
C LEU A 155 47.23 25.25 17.12
N THR A 156 48.45 25.41 16.59
CA THR A 156 49.48 24.34 16.56
C THR A 156 49.88 23.89 17.96
N ASP A 157 49.79 24.76 18.97
CA ASP A 157 50.09 24.41 20.36
C ASP A 157 48.96 23.61 21.02
N ILE A 158 47.70 23.89 20.66
CA ILE A 158 46.52 23.19 21.22
C ILE A 158 46.40 21.77 20.63
N ILE A 159 46.66 21.60 19.33
CA ILE A 159 46.60 20.28 18.68
C ILE A 159 47.74 19.37 19.18
N SER A 160 48.93 19.93 19.41
CA SER A 160 50.07 19.21 20.00
C SER A 160 49.74 18.66 21.39
N GLU A 161 49.10 19.45 22.25
CA GLU A 161 48.70 19.00 23.59
C GLU A 161 47.51 18.03 23.56
N PHE A 162 46.55 18.22 22.66
CA PHE A 162 45.40 17.32 22.53
C PHE A 162 45.80 15.93 22.00
N VAL A 163 46.71 15.86 21.02
CA VAL A 163 47.25 14.60 20.49
C VAL A 163 48.08 13.85 21.55
N LYS A 164 48.87 14.55 22.36
CA LYS A 164 49.59 13.94 23.50
C LYS A 164 48.64 13.38 24.56
N HIS A 165 47.50 14.04 24.81
CA HIS A 165 46.49 13.54 25.75
C HIS A 165 45.73 12.32 25.22
N PHE A 166 45.42 12.31 23.92
CA PHE A 166 44.65 11.23 23.28
C PHE A 166 45.47 9.94 23.11
N VAL A 167 46.76 10.05 22.78
CA VAL A 167 47.68 8.90 22.67
C VAL A 167 47.93 8.25 24.04
N ARG A 168 47.85 9.01 25.14
CA ARG A 168 47.99 8.49 26.51
C ARG A 168 46.75 7.72 26.99
N GLN A 169 45.55 8.07 26.53
CA GLN A 169 44.32 7.36 26.89
C GLN A 169 44.08 6.09 26.06
N TYR A 170 44.58 6.03 24.82
CA TYR A 170 44.42 4.86 23.95
C TYR A 170 45.20 3.61 24.39
N PHE A 171 46.18 3.73 25.29
CA PHE A 171 46.96 2.59 25.79
C PHE A 171 46.38 1.90 27.03
N LEU A 172 45.29 2.41 27.63
CA LEU A 172 44.75 1.90 28.90
C LEU A 172 43.45 1.08 28.78
N PHE A 173 42.83 1.00 27.60
CA PHE A 173 41.59 0.23 27.39
C PHE A 173 41.78 -0.91 26.38
N ARG A 174 42.50 -1.95 26.80
CA ARG A 174 42.53 -3.25 26.12
C ARG A 174 42.01 -4.36 27.04
N ARG A 175 40.69 -4.39 27.25
CA ARG A 175 39.92 -5.56 27.69
C ARG A 175 38.43 -5.23 27.66
N PHE A 176 37.73 -5.59 26.60
CA PHE A 176 36.35 -6.11 26.59
C PHE A 176 35.98 -6.44 25.14
N SER A 177 35.54 -7.68 24.92
CA SER A 177 35.18 -8.27 23.63
C SER A 177 33.71 -8.05 23.31
N VAL A 178 33.37 -7.49 22.15
CA VAL A 178 32.10 -7.74 21.44
C VAL A 178 32.32 -7.57 19.92
N PRO A 179 31.93 -8.52 19.04
CA PRO A 179 32.13 -8.42 17.59
C PRO A 179 30.82 -8.17 16.84
N SER A 180 30.75 -7.13 16.00
CA SER A 180 30.02 -7.12 14.70
C SER A 180 29.79 -5.71 14.12
N PHE A 181 30.84 -4.87 14.03
CA PHE A 181 30.82 -3.66 13.20
C PHE A 181 32.18 -3.47 12.55
N LEU A 182 32.52 -4.35 11.60
CA LEU A 182 33.66 -4.13 10.72
C LEU A 182 33.53 -4.99 9.45
N SER A 183 32.73 -4.54 8.50
CA SER A 183 32.91 -4.92 7.09
C SER A 183 32.21 -3.92 6.17
N CYS A 184 32.88 -2.79 5.93
CA CYS A 184 32.95 -2.13 4.61
C CYS A 184 33.87 -0.91 4.66
N CYS A 185 35.12 -1.14 5.06
CA CYS A 185 36.22 -0.27 4.65
C CYS A 185 37.24 -1.17 3.95
N ILE A 186 36.89 -1.60 2.74
CA ILE A 186 37.85 -2.17 1.80
C ILE A 186 38.08 -1.12 0.72
N ALA A 187 39.35 -0.70 0.67
CA ALA A 187 40.05 0.10 -0.30
C ALA A 187 39.38 0.28 -1.67
N LEU A 188 39.17 1.54 -2.05
CA LEU A 188 39.33 1.97 -3.44
C LEU A 188 40.59 2.82 -3.52
N SER A 189 41.67 2.14 -3.92
CA SER A 189 42.88 2.74 -4.46
C SER A 189 42.51 3.55 -5.72
N MET A 190 43.07 4.74 -5.85
CA MET A 190 42.97 5.61 -7.03
C MET A 190 43.66 4.99 -8.26
N SER A 191 43.01 4.04 -8.95
CA SER A 191 43.56 3.52 -10.23
C SER A 191 42.58 3.17 -11.34
N ASP A 192 41.27 3.48 -11.24
CA ASP A 192 40.29 3.17 -12.32
C ASP A 192 39.63 4.41 -12.95
N LEU A 193 40.36 5.52 -13.03
CA LEU A 193 40.07 6.56 -14.02
C LEU A 193 40.92 6.24 -15.25
N TYR A 194 40.23 5.86 -16.33
CA TYR A 194 40.69 5.52 -17.70
C TYR A 194 40.70 4.02 -18.07
N GLY A 195 39.60 3.58 -18.70
CA GLY A 195 39.65 2.76 -19.91
C GLY A 195 39.07 1.35 -19.84
N ASP A 196 37.82 1.17 -20.30
CA ASP A 196 37.49 0.13 -21.31
C ASP A 196 36.07 0.35 -21.91
N PRO A 197 35.87 0.42 -23.24
CA PRO A 197 34.59 0.73 -23.86
C PRO A 197 33.90 -0.52 -24.46
N PHE A 198 33.63 -1.59 -23.71
CA PHE A 198 32.75 -2.67 -24.21
C PHE A 198 32.08 -3.47 -23.08
N CYS A 199 30.84 -3.12 -22.75
CA CYS A 199 29.89 -4.06 -22.15
C CYS A 199 28.48 -3.73 -22.62
N SER A 200 27.91 -4.59 -23.47
CA SER A 200 26.66 -4.30 -24.19
C SER A 200 25.39 -4.47 -23.32
N PRO A 201 24.30 -3.73 -23.61
CA PRO A 201 23.02 -3.78 -22.86
C PRO A 201 22.28 -5.13 -22.87
N ILE A 202 22.80 -6.16 -23.55
CA ILE A 202 22.10 -7.42 -23.83
C ILE A 202 22.29 -8.45 -22.69
N ALA A 203 23.27 -8.29 -21.82
CA ALA A 203 23.50 -9.21 -20.70
C ALA A 203 22.53 -8.99 -19.52
N TYR A 204 21.92 -7.80 -19.41
CA TYR A 204 20.94 -7.47 -18.36
C TYR A 204 19.53 -7.97 -18.69
N SER A 205 19.17 -8.04 -19.97
CA SER A 205 17.82 -8.44 -20.41
C SER A 205 17.53 -9.94 -20.25
N ARG A 206 18.55 -10.81 -20.24
CA ARG A 206 18.35 -12.26 -20.10
C ARG A 206 18.12 -12.73 -18.66
N ARG A 207 18.43 -11.92 -17.64
CA ARG A 207 18.10 -12.24 -16.23
C ARG A 207 16.74 -11.71 -15.77
N LEU A 208 16.19 -10.71 -16.46
CA LEU A 208 14.83 -10.21 -16.19
C LEU A 208 13.74 -11.11 -16.79
N ILE A 209 14.03 -11.79 -17.90
CA ILE A 209 13.05 -12.66 -18.59
C ILE A 209 12.82 -14.00 -17.85
N SER A 210 13.76 -14.47 -17.00
CA SER A 210 13.55 -15.70 -16.22
C SER A 210 12.82 -15.47 -14.88
N CYS A 211 12.57 -14.22 -14.46
CA CYS A 211 11.74 -13.92 -13.29
C CYS A 211 10.26 -13.67 -13.64
N LEU A 212 9.94 -13.45 -14.91
CA LEU A 212 8.58 -13.08 -15.35
C LEU A 212 7.68 -14.27 -15.74
N SER A 213 8.13 -15.52 -15.53
CA SER A 213 7.37 -16.74 -15.87
C SER A 213 6.71 -17.45 -14.69
N SER A 214 6.70 -16.83 -13.49
CA SER A 214 6.22 -17.50 -12.26
C SER A 214 4.99 -16.84 -11.60
N MET A 215 4.39 -15.80 -12.17
CA MET A 215 3.21 -15.14 -11.57
C MET A 215 1.95 -15.47 -12.37
N ALA A 216 1.48 -16.70 -12.19
CA ALA A 216 0.09 -17.08 -12.40
C ALA A 216 -0.58 -17.22 -11.03
N VAL A 217 -1.91 -17.04 -10.98
CA VAL A 217 -2.83 -17.16 -9.82
C VAL A 217 -2.93 -15.85 -9.00
N SER A 218 -4.07 -15.21 -8.74
CA SER A 218 -5.50 -15.56 -8.79
C SER A 218 -6.36 -14.30 -8.95
N SER A 219 -7.44 -14.40 -9.71
CA SER A 219 -8.54 -13.45 -9.73
C SER A 219 -9.31 -13.44 -8.40
N GLN A 220 -9.14 -12.42 -7.57
CA GLN A 220 -10.01 -12.16 -6.42
C GLN A 220 -10.14 -10.65 -6.23
N PHE A 221 -11.34 -10.12 -6.47
CA PHE A 221 -11.64 -8.74 -6.18
C PHE A 221 -13.13 -8.64 -5.80
N TRP A 222 -13.45 -7.93 -4.71
CA TRP A 222 -14.30 -6.74 -4.70
C TRP A 222 -15.19 -6.56 -3.46
N SER A 223 -15.18 -5.31 -2.99
CA SER A 223 -15.83 -4.71 -1.83
C SER A 223 -17.31 -5.04 -1.60
N ILE A 224 -17.75 -4.81 -0.36
CA ILE A 224 -19.15 -4.57 0.01
C ILE A 224 -19.68 -3.44 -0.88
N ALA A 225 -20.39 -3.80 -1.96
CA ALA A 225 -21.07 -2.85 -2.81
C ALA A 225 -22.38 -2.43 -2.13
N TYR A 226 -22.43 -1.23 -1.56
CA TYR A 226 -23.70 -0.55 -1.35
C TYR A 226 -24.22 -0.16 -2.74
N SER A 227 -25.12 -0.97 -3.30
CA SER A 227 -25.87 -0.57 -4.50
C SER A 227 -26.89 0.50 -4.09
N LEU A 228 -26.43 1.75 -4.07
CA LEU A 228 -27.26 2.92 -3.81
C LEU A 228 -28.11 3.22 -5.05
N ALA A 229 -29.24 2.51 -5.17
CA ALA A 229 -30.31 2.91 -6.06
C ALA A 229 -31.07 4.07 -5.40
N THR A 230 -30.69 5.31 -5.67
CA THR A 230 -31.54 6.45 -5.32
C THR A 230 -32.71 6.51 -6.29
N ASP A 231 -33.91 6.31 -5.76
CA ASP A 231 -35.24 6.40 -6.38
C ASP A 231 -35.33 6.91 -7.83
N SER A 232 -35.88 6.05 -8.70
CA SER A 232 -36.82 6.44 -9.75
C SER A 232 -37.63 5.22 -10.24
N TYR A 233 -38.58 4.77 -9.42
CA TYR A 233 -39.75 4.02 -9.89
C TYR A 233 -41.01 4.63 -9.27
N THR A 234 -41.41 5.77 -9.84
CA THR A 234 -42.80 6.25 -9.88
C THR A 234 -43.06 6.72 -11.30
#